data_AF-A0A364GQX9-F1
#
_entry.id   AF-A0A364GQX9-F1
#
_cell.length_a   1.000
_cell.length_b   1.000
_cell.length_c   1.000
_cell.angle_alpha   90.00
_cell.angle_beta   90.00
_cell.angle_gamma   90.00
#
_symmetry.space_group_name_H-M   'P 1'
#
loop_
_entity.id
_entity.type
_entity.pdbx_description
1 polymer ?
#
loop_
_entity_poly.entity_id
_entity_poly.type
_entity_poly.pdbx_seq_one_letter_code
_entity_poly.pdbx_strand_id
1 'polypeptide(L)'
;MEFSNHTPFPALAFESFAPDGASFHTVVLRQTFELRDGVLMLAQEQRPLATSDRFHGEPNQSSVAEESDLAPYKPLCDVLINGTAYAPQGRSLPRFAAGIRIVSAPMRSNNDTGVPTTKVLLDRRLFVTGPRYFARRSTFGRSMNRLVKIASLGIVRPIDWWLTPPEPIAALPMRYEYAWGGQCRIDAQDPAAKRVPKASRLDDKQQAAHPDQDNVPVAHTACENNPIGLGFAERWFLDATKLQRVAAPQIEASSEPISIQAWLAAVNGQAPPSLHPAGVGIVGKAWKSRRELAGTYDDQWLAERHPGLPDDFQFRYWNGAHPQMQVPHLKGDETIVLTNLVPVGTPGSTVGERGNTILRIALPGHLPMGWVYTDQSLKFAPLLLDTLSVDVSDAANPVVTLAWRATLMKSVRAQRFEARFVDRAGLERLAATSSGNAVDPAEVRHG
;
A
#
# COMPACT_ATOMS: atom_id res chain seq x y z
N MET A 1 1.63 6.53 -31.89
CA MET A 1 1.25 5.11 -31.97
C MET A 1 -0.27 5.03 -31.92
N GLU A 2 -0.91 4.39 -32.89
CA GLU A 2 -2.34 4.04 -32.84
C GLU A 2 -2.56 2.92 -31.80
N PHE A 3 -3.65 2.97 -31.07
CA PHE A 3 -4.01 1.93 -30.09
C PHE A 3 -5.34 1.28 -30.48
N SER A 4 -5.33 -0.04 -30.60
CA SER A 4 -6.52 -0.86 -30.87
C SER A 4 -6.73 -1.83 -29.72
N ASN A 5 -7.83 -1.69 -29.00
CA ASN A 5 -8.19 -2.58 -27.91
C ASN A 5 -9.10 -3.70 -28.43
N HIS A 6 -8.57 -4.92 -28.56
CA HIS A 6 -9.35 -6.12 -28.90
C HIS A 6 -9.68 -6.98 -27.67
N THR A 7 -9.52 -6.42 -26.48
CA THR A 7 -9.92 -7.08 -25.23
C THR A 7 -11.31 -6.60 -24.82
N PRO A 8 -12.05 -7.37 -24.00
CA PRO A 8 -13.31 -6.90 -23.41
C PRO A 8 -13.10 -5.95 -22.22
N PHE A 9 -11.87 -5.46 -21.99
CA PHE A 9 -11.49 -4.73 -20.78
C PHE A 9 -11.24 -3.25 -21.07
N PRO A 10 -11.56 -2.35 -20.13
CA PRO A 10 -11.15 -0.95 -20.21
C PRO A 10 -9.63 -0.85 -20.32
N ALA A 11 -9.18 -0.14 -21.36
CA ALA A 11 -7.77 0.06 -21.62
C ALA A 11 -7.53 1.43 -22.26
N LEU A 12 -6.35 2.00 -22.01
CA LEU A 12 -5.93 3.29 -22.54
C LEU A 12 -4.45 3.25 -22.89
N ALA A 13 -4.08 3.94 -23.97
CA ALA A 13 -2.70 4.23 -24.31
C ALA A 13 -2.44 5.73 -24.18
N PHE A 14 -1.34 6.11 -23.55
CA PHE A 14 -0.92 7.50 -23.40
C PHE A 14 0.61 7.63 -23.51
N GLU A 15 1.08 8.85 -23.74
CA GLU A 15 2.51 9.16 -23.80
C GLU A 15 3.02 9.66 -22.44
N SER A 16 4.27 9.37 -22.13
CA SER A 16 4.96 9.83 -20.93
C SER A 16 6.45 10.03 -21.21
N PHE A 17 7.15 10.63 -20.26
CA PHE A 17 8.56 11.01 -20.39
C PHE A 17 9.38 10.43 -19.25
N ALA A 18 10.60 10.01 -19.57
CA ALA A 18 11.62 9.66 -18.60
C ALA A 18 12.40 10.90 -18.14
N PRO A 19 13.19 10.81 -17.04
CA PRO A 19 14.00 11.94 -16.54
C PRO A 19 14.94 12.54 -17.59
N ASP A 20 15.51 11.70 -18.45
CA ASP A 20 16.37 12.11 -19.58
C ASP A 20 15.61 12.78 -20.74
N GLY A 21 14.29 12.96 -20.61
CA GLY A 21 13.42 13.51 -21.65
C GLY A 21 12.99 12.49 -22.71
N ALA A 22 13.44 11.24 -22.63
CA ALA A 22 13.04 10.21 -23.58
C ALA A 22 11.54 9.90 -23.41
N SER A 23 10.80 10.09 -24.50
CA SER A 23 9.38 9.75 -24.54
C SER A 23 9.15 8.25 -24.72
N PHE A 24 8.13 7.73 -24.05
CA PHE A 24 7.64 6.36 -24.21
C PHE A 24 6.11 6.33 -24.17
N HIS A 25 5.53 5.27 -24.72
CA HIS A 25 4.11 4.99 -24.62
C HIS A 25 3.83 4.01 -23.49
N THR A 26 2.76 4.27 -22.76
CA THR A 26 2.22 3.39 -21.74
C THR A 26 0.84 2.92 -22.19
N VAL A 27 0.63 1.61 -22.17
CA VAL A 27 -0.68 0.98 -22.35
C VAL A 27 -1.09 0.39 -21.02
N VAL A 28 -2.23 0.81 -20.47
CA VAL A 28 -2.81 0.24 -19.25
C VAL A 28 -4.12 -0.46 -19.59
N LEU A 29 -4.36 -1.62 -18.99
CA LEU A 29 -5.57 -2.41 -19.11
C LEU A 29 -6.02 -2.86 -17.72
N ARG A 30 -7.31 -2.77 -17.44
CA ARG A 30 -7.88 -3.10 -16.14
C ARG A 30 -8.90 -4.23 -16.22
N GLN A 31 -8.70 -5.27 -15.43
CA GLN A 31 -9.65 -6.37 -15.27
C GLN A 31 -10.32 -6.29 -13.91
N THR A 32 -11.61 -6.54 -13.88
CA THR A 32 -12.44 -6.63 -12.68
C THR A 32 -13.01 -8.03 -12.56
N PHE A 33 -12.87 -8.61 -11.37
CA PHE A 33 -13.41 -9.90 -11.00
C PHE A 33 -14.24 -9.78 -9.74
N GLU A 34 -15.27 -10.61 -9.64
CA GLU A 34 -16.09 -10.78 -8.44
C GLU A 34 -15.78 -12.14 -7.82
N LEU A 35 -15.66 -12.19 -6.49
CA LEU A 35 -15.52 -13.45 -5.77
C LEU A 35 -16.92 -13.96 -5.40
N ARG A 36 -17.32 -15.08 -6.00
CA ARG A 36 -18.60 -15.74 -5.73
C ARG A 36 -18.34 -17.14 -5.17
N ASP A 37 -18.80 -17.40 -3.95
CA ASP A 37 -18.61 -18.68 -3.25
C ASP A 37 -17.15 -19.17 -3.21
N GLY A 38 -16.20 -18.24 -3.06
CA GLY A 38 -14.75 -18.54 -3.04
C GLY A 38 -14.10 -18.74 -4.41
N VAL A 39 -14.85 -18.62 -5.50
CA VAL A 39 -14.34 -18.72 -6.87
C VAL A 39 -14.32 -17.33 -7.50
N LEU A 40 -13.19 -17.00 -8.11
CA LEU A 40 -13.02 -15.73 -8.78
C LEU A 40 -13.62 -15.79 -10.19
N MET A 41 -14.63 -14.95 -10.44
CA MET A 41 -15.36 -14.89 -11.70
C MET A 41 -15.09 -13.55 -12.38
N LEU A 42 -14.88 -13.56 -13.70
CA LEU A 42 -14.76 -12.32 -14.44
C LEU A 42 -16.07 -11.53 -14.33
N ALA A 43 -15.99 -10.27 -13.92
CA ALA A 43 -17.18 -9.45 -13.72
C ALA A 43 -17.89 -9.22 -15.07
N GLN A 44 -19.22 -9.33 -15.08
CA GLN A 44 -20.01 -9.07 -16.29
C GLN A 44 -19.87 -7.60 -16.71
N GLU A 45 -19.86 -6.70 -15.74
CA GLU A 45 -19.57 -5.28 -15.94
C GLU A 45 -18.17 -4.97 -15.40
N GLN A 46 -17.30 -4.48 -16.28
CA GLN A 46 -15.94 -4.11 -15.92
C GLN A 46 -15.90 -2.69 -15.36
N ARG A 47 -15.19 -2.48 -14.23
CA ARG A 47 -14.95 -1.13 -13.72
C ARG A 47 -14.07 -0.36 -14.70
N PRO A 48 -14.38 0.92 -15.00
CA PRO A 48 -13.54 1.75 -15.84
C PRO A 48 -12.15 1.93 -15.22
N LEU A 49 -11.19 2.39 -16.03
CA LEU A 49 -9.90 2.86 -15.51
C LEU A 49 -10.12 4.01 -14.52
N ALA A 50 -9.43 3.97 -13.39
CA ALA A 50 -9.40 5.08 -12.45
C ALA A 50 -8.56 6.21 -13.04
N THR A 51 -9.20 7.35 -13.36
CA THR A 51 -8.51 8.53 -13.91
C THR A 51 -8.12 9.55 -12.86
N SER A 52 -8.58 9.37 -11.62
CA SER A 52 -8.27 10.19 -10.46
C SER A 52 -8.19 9.35 -9.19
N ASP A 53 -7.50 9.86 -8.19
CA ASP A 53 -7.45 9.21 -6.88
C ASP A 53 -8.81 9.38 -6.15
N ARG A 54 -9.27 8.31 -5.51
CA ARG A 54 -10.44 8.32 -4.62
C ARG A 54 -9.99 8.06 -3.19
N PHE A 55 -10.56 8.78 -2.25
CA PHE A 55 -10.27 8.69 -0.82
C PHE A 55 -11.43 8.03 -0.07
N HIS A 56 -11.17 7.47 1.11
CA HIS A 56 -12.24 6.93 1.97
C HIS A 56 -13.12 8.01 2.59
N GLY A 57 -12.62 9.24 2.70
CA GLY A 57 -13.32 10.43 3.13
C GLY A 57 -12.70 11.64 2.45
N GLU A 58 -12.43 12.71 3.20
CA GLU A 58 -11.83 13.92 2.64
C GLU A 58 -10.36 13.71 2.22
N PRO A 59 -9.92 14.27 1.08
CA PRO A 59 -8.52 14.30 0.67
C PRO A 59 -7.62 14.89 1.77
N ASN A 60 -6.43 14.34 1.93
CA ASN A 60 -5.44 14.72 2.97
C ASN A 60 -5.88 14.52 4.43
N GLN A 61 -7.11 14.08 4.70
CA GLN A 61 -7.62 13.77 6.04
C GLN A 61 -8.00 12.28 6.19
N SER A 62 -7.98 11.53 5.09
CA SER A 62 -8.29 10.10 5.05
C SER A 62 -7.34 9.35 4.11
N SER A 63 -7.27 8.02 4.29
CA SER A 63 -6.48 7.15 3.42
C SER A 63 -7.01 7.16 1.98
N VAL A 64 -6.10 7.00 1.02
CA VAL A 64 -6.46 6.79 -0.40
C VAL A 64 -7.07 5.39 -0.54
N ALA A 65 -8.27 5.32 -1.10
CA ALA A 65 -9.02 4.08 -1.33
C ALA A 65 -8.66 3.45 -2.68
N GLU A 66 -8.42 4.28 -3.70
CA GLU A 66 -8.01 3.86 -5.05
C GLU A 66 -7.17 4.96 -5.69
N GLU A 67 -6.05 4.62 -6.31
CA GLU A 67 -5.24 5.56 -7.09
C GLU A 67 -5.57 5.45 -8.58
N SER A 68 -5.24 6.51 -9.30
CA SER A 68 -5.33 6.51 -10.75
C SER A 68 -4.48 5.39 -11.39
N ASP A 69 -5.07 4.72 -12.37
CA ASP A 69 -4.43 3.76 -13.27
C ASP A 69 -3.52 4.46 -14.31
N LEU A 70 -3.38 5.79 -14.28
CA LEU A 70 -2.60 6.56 -15.25
C LEU A 70 -1.14 6.80 -14.81
N ALA A 71 -0.60 5.92 -13.97
CA ALA A 71 0.82 5.89 -13.69
C ALA A 71 1.62 5.59 -14.98
N PRO A 72 2.63 6.42 -15.35
CA PRO A 72 3.49 6.18 -16.51
C PRO A 72 4.16 4.82 -16.49
N TYR A 73 4.77 4.44 -15.36
CA TYR A 73 5.49 3.19 -15.23
C TYR A 73 5.59 2.79 -13.77
N LYS A 74 5.35 1.51 -13.47
CA LYS A 74 5.54 0.91 -12.15
C LYS A 74 6.58 -0.21 -12.22
N PRO A 75 7.76 -0.05 -11.60
CA PRO A 75 8.81 -1.07 -11.62
C PRO A 75 8.47 -2.34 -10.80
N LEU A 76 7.45 -2.29 -9.94
CA LEU A 76 6.99 -3.42 -9.13
C LEU A 76 5.47 -3.55 -9.17
N CYS A 77 4.96 -4.69 -8.70
CA CYS A 77 3.54 -4.89 -8.46
C CYS A 77 3.12 -4.43 -7.06
N ASP A 78 2.17 -3.51 -7.02
CA ASP A 78 1.49 -3.07 -5.80
C ASP A 78 0.44 -4.13 -5.38
N VAL A 79 0.53 -4.64 -4.16
CA VAL A 79 -0.50 -5.48 -3.54
C VAL A 79 -1.30 -4.64 -2.57
N LEU A 80 -2.54 -4.35 -2.92
CA LEU A 80 -3.44 -3.48 -2.17
C LEU A 80 -4.61 -4.28 -1.60
N ILE A 81 -4.88 -4.13 -0.31
CA ILE A 81 -6.07 -4.70 0.32
C ILE A 81 -6.93 -3.57 0.88
N ASN A 82 -8.17 -3.49 0.41
CA ASN A 82 -9.21 -2.69 1.04
C ASN A 82 -10.10 -3.62 1.86
N GLY A 83 -10.13 -3.47 3.18
CA GLY A 83 -10.85 -4.40 4.03
C GLY A 83 -10.81 -4.09 5.52
N THR A 84 -11.47 -4.94 6.28
CA THR A 84 -11.54 -4.87 7.74
C THR A 84 -10.89 -6.11 8.34
N ALA A 85 -10.06 -5.94 9.34
CA ALA A 85 -9.54 -7.05 10.12
C ALA A 85 -10.56 -7.46 11.19
N TYR A 86 -10.82 -8.76 11.31
CA TYR A 86 -11.80 -9.34 12.23
C TYR A 86 -11.11 -10.22 13.27
N ALA A 87 -11.52 -10.08 14.53
CA ALA A 87 -11.03 -10.93 15.58
C ALA A 87 -11.47 -12.40 15.34
N PRO A 88 -10.58 -13.39 15.54
CA PRO A 88 -10.89 -14.81 15.38
C PRO A 88 -12.18 -15.24 16.08
N GLN A 89 -12.92 -16.16 15.44
CA GLN A 89 -14.17 -16.73 15.98
C GLN A 89 -15.28 -15.69 16.27
N GLY A 90 -15.17 -14.46 15.74
CA GLY A 90 -16.11 -13.38 16.03
C GLY A 90 -16.06 -12.87 17.48
N ARG A 91 -15.03 -13.22 18.25
CA ARG A 91 -14.88 -12.83 19.67
C ARG A 91 -14.06 -11.57 19.78
N SER A 92 -14.54 -10.57 20.51
CA SER A 92 -13.75 -9.37 20.76
C SER A 92 -12.46 -9.70 21.53
N LEU A 93 -11.32 -9.30 20.98
CA LEU A 93 -10.00 -9.54 21.57
C LEU A 93 -9.23 -8.23 21.72
N PRO A 94 -8.40 -8.09 22.78
CA PRO A 94 -7.55 -6.91 22.94
C PRO A 94 -6.49 -6.80 21.84
N ARG A 95 -6.08 -7.95 21.27
CA ARG A 95 -5.11 -8.05 20.19
C ARG A 95 -5.33 -9.32 19.38
N PHE A 96 -5.23 -9.20 18.06
CA PHE A 96 -5.24 -10.34 17.14
C PHE A 96 -4.40 -10.03 15.89
N ALA A 97 -4.14 -11.05 15.07
CA ALA A 97 -3.36 -10.88 13.84
C ALA A 97 -4.26 -10.87 12.61
N ALA A 98 -3.93 -10.02 11.65
CA ALA A 98 -4.41 -10.09 10.27
C ALA A 98 -3.23 -10.36 9.34
N GLY A 99 -3.46 -11.04 8.22
CA GLY A 99 -2.36 -11.43 7.34
C GLY A 99 -2.74 -11.58 5.88
N ILE A 100 -1.75 -11.36 5.03
CA ILE A 100 -1.82 -11.53 3.58
C ILE A 100 -0.63 -12.41 3.19
N ARG A 101 -0.90 -13.47 2.45
CA ARG A 101 0.15 -14.28 1.84
C ARG A 101 -0.16 -14.50 0.36
N ILE A 102 0.84 -14.36 -0.50
CA ILE A 102 0.76 -14.69 -1.91
C ILE A 102 1.72 -15.83 -2.18
N VAL A 103 1.23 -16.89 -2.81
CA VAL A 103 2.04 -18.03 -3.24
C VAL A 103 1.92 -18.19 -4.75
N SER A 104 3.03 -18.57 -5.39
CA SER A 104 3.06 -18.86 -6.82
C SER A 104 2.12 -20.01 -7.17
N ALA A 105 1.69 -20.08 -8.43
CA ALA A 105 1.17 -21.32 -8.97
C ALA A 105 2.17 -22.48 -8.77
N PRO A 106 1.70 -23.72 -8.64
CA PRO A 106 2.60 -24.87 -8.50
C PRO A 106 3.44 -25.06 -9.78
N MET A 107 4.76 -25.11 -9.64
CA MET A 107 5.65 -25.42 -10.76
C MET A 107 5.81 -26.94 -10.87
N ARG A 108 5.55 -27.49 -12.06
CA ARG A 108 5.98 -28.85 -12.41
C ARG A 108 7.35 -28.73 -13.09
N SER A 109 8.39 -29.28 -12.49
CA SER A 109 9.68 -29.44 -13.15
C SER A 109 9.57 -30.60 -14.14
N ASN A 110 10.06 -30.42 -15.38
CA ASN A 110 10.05 -31.48 -16.40
C ASN A 110 10.84 -32.74 -15.97
N ASN A 111 11.69 -32.64 -14.95
CA ASN A 111 12.56 -33.73 -14.49
C ASN A 111 12.15 -34.32 -13.12
N ASP A 112 11.02 -33.93 -12.54
CA ASP A 112 10.66 -34.36 -11.18
C ASP A 112 9.24 -34.95 -11.15
N THR A 113 9.13 -36.25 -10.85
CA THR A 113 7.88 -36.93 -10.50
C THR A 113 7.38 -36.55 -9.10
N GLY A 114 8.02 -35.57 -8.46
CA GLY A 114 7.73 -35.08 -7.11
C GLY A 114 6.53 -34.13 -6.98
N VAL A 115 6.22 -33.81 -5.71
CA VAL A 115 5.15 -32.91 -5.29
C VAL A 115 5.38 -31.50 -5.84
N PRO A 116 4.38 -30.87 -6.48
CA PRO A 116 4.50 -29.51 -6.98
C PRO A 116 4.96 -28.54 -5.87
N THR A 117 6.06 -27.83 -6.11
CA THR A 117 6.56 -26.83 -5.16
C THR A 117 5.92 -25.47 -5.44
N THR A 118 5.56 -24.77 -4.37
CA THR A 118 5.06 -23.38 -4.43
C THR A 118 6.06 -22.46 -3.75
N LYS A 119 6.21 -21.24 -4.27
CA LYS A 119 7.07 -20.20 -3.69
C LYS A 119 6.21 -19.15 -3.00
N VAL A 120 6.54 -18.78 -1.76
CA VAL A 120 5.94 -17.61 -1.10
C VAL A 120 6.51 -16.35 -1.72
N LEU A 121 5.64 -15.52 -2.32
CA LEU A 121 6.00 -14.26 -2.98
C LEU A 121 5.80 -13.06 -2.06
N LEU A 122 4.82 -13.14 -1.15
CA LEU A 122 4.52 -12.14 -0.13
C LEU A 122 4.05 -12.87 1.12
N ASP A 123 4.51 -12.45 2.30
CA ASP A 123 3.96 -12.90 3.59
C ASP A 123 3.98 -11.73 4.58
N ARG A 124 2.84 -11.04 4.67
CA ARG A 124 2.68 -9.89 5.56
C ARG A 124 1.72 -10.23 6.68
N ARG A 125 2.20 -10.11 7.91
CA ARG A 125 1.40 -10.22 9.13
C ARG A 125 1.42 -8.92 9.92
N LEU A 126 0.23 -8.45 10.30
CA LEU A 126 0.03 -7.26 11.12
C LEU A 126 -0.68 -7.65 12.41
N PHE A 127 -0.38 -6.92 13.50
CA PHE A 127 -1.21 -6.97 14.69
C PHE A 127 -2.19 -5.83 14.70
N VAL A 128 -3.41 -6.18 15.09
CA VAL A 128 -4.53 -5.29 15.30
C VAL A 128 -4.83 -5.30 16.78
N THR A 129 -4.96 -4.12 17.37
CA THR A 129 -5.33 -3.92 18.77
C THR A 129 -6.56 -3.05 18.86
N GLY A 130 -7.34 -3.18 19.94
CA GLY A 130 -8.37 -2.19 20.23
C GLY A 130 -7.78 -0.88 20.73
N PRO A 131 -8.64 0.12 21.00
CA PRO A 131 -8.22 1.41 21.49
C PRO A 131 -7.28 1.27 22.69
N ARG A 132 -6.17 2.01 22.64
CA ARG A 132 -5.20 2.15 23.73
C ARG A 132 -4.55 3.51 23.65
N TYR A 133 -3.93 3.93 24.74
CA TYR A 133 -3.44 5.29 24.90
C TYR A 133 -2.04 5.30 25.49
N PHE A 134 -1.22 6.25 25.03
CA PHE A 134 -0.13 6.76 25.87
C PHE A 134 -0.78 7.65 26.92
N ALA A 135 -0.78 7.24 28.18
CA ALA A 135 -1.46 7.93 29.27
C ALA A 135 -0.46 8.42 30.32
N ARG A 136 -0.68 9.63 30.85
CA ARG A 136 0.05 10.11 32.02
C ARG A 136 -0.40 9.37 33.26
N ARG A 137 0.55 9.05 34.14
CA ARG A 137 0.27 8.51 35.47
C ARG A 137 -0.50 9.54 36.31
N SER A 138 -1.31 9.02 37.23
CA SER A 138 -2.06 9.83 38.19
C SER A 138 -1.15 10.75 39.02
N THR A 139 -1.73 11.78 39.63
CA THR A 139 -1.02 12.70 40.54
C THR A 139 -0.27 11.95 41.63
N PHE A 140 -0.90 10.93 42.23
CA PHE A 140 -0.27 10.06 43.23
C PHE A 140 0.96 9.32 42.66
N GLY A 141 0.81 8.69 41.49
CA GLY A 141 1.93 7.99 40.83
C GLY A 141 3.08 8.93 40.47
N ARG A 142 2.79 10.16 40.07
CA ARG A 142 3.82 11.18 39.78
C ARG A 142 4.53 11.67 41.05
N SER A 143 3.82 11.78 42.18
CA SER A 143 4.42 12.13 43.46
C SER A 143 5.39 11.04 43.94
N MET A 144 5.04 9.76 43.79
CA MET A 144 5.97 8.64 44.03
C MET A 144 7.21 8.71 43.12
N ASN A 145 7.00 8.95 41.82
CA ASN A 145 8.09 9.11 40.85
C ASN A 145 9.07 10.24 41.26
N ARG A 146 8.55 11.35 41.80
CA ARG A 146 9.39 12.43 42.34
C ARG A 146 10.22 11.97 43.54
N LEU A 147 9.62 11.23 44.47
CA LEU A 147 10.35 10.69 45.63
C LEU A 147 11.47 9.73 45.20
N VAL A 148 11.21 8.84 44.25
CA VAL A 148 12.23 7.93 43.69
C VAL A 148 13.36 8.70 43.02
N LYS A 149 13.04 9.74 42.24
CA LYS A 149 14.05 10.61 41.62
C LYS A 149 14.92 11.31 42.68
N ILE A 150 14.31 11.83 43.75
CA ILE A 150 15.04 12.48 44.85
C ILE A 150 15.92 11.46 45.59
N ALA A 151 15.36 10.31 45.97
CA ALA A 151 16.05 9.26 46.72
C ALA A 151 17.23 8.66 45.94
N SER A 152 17.12 8.61 44.61
CA SER A 152 18.20 8.16 43.72
C SER A 152 19.16 9.29 43.32
N LEU A 153 19.09 10.47 43.92
CA LEU A 153 19.90 11.65 43.54
C LEU A 153 19.80 12.00 42.04
N GLY A 154 18.67 11.71 41.41
CA GLY A 154 18.42 11.95 40.00
C GLY A 154 18.94 10.88 39.05
N ILE A 155 19.57 9.81 39.57
CA ILE A 155 20.06 8.66 38.78
C ILE A 155 18.88 7.92 38.14
N VAL A 156 17.76 7.75 38.87
CA VAL A 156 16.54 7.14 38.33
C VAL A 156 15.56 8.23 37.90
N ARG A 157 15.19 8.23 36.61
CA ARG A 157 14.14 9.09 36.06
C ARG A 157 12.91 8.25 35.72
N PRO A 158 12.00 8.05 36.69
CA PRO A 158 10.84 7.21 36.47
C PRO A 158 9.90 7.81 35.42
N ILE A 159 9.30 6.92 34.65
CA ILE A 159 8.54 7.23 33.45
C ILE A 159 7.11 7.62 33.86
N ASP A 160 6.76 8.89 33.59
CA ASP A 160 5.45 9.48 33.92
C ASP A 160 4.34 9.08 32.93
N TRP A 161 4.71 8.49 31.81
CA TRP A 161 3.79 7.96 30.81
C TRP A 161 3.81 6.44 30.79
N TRP A 162 2.72 5.83 30.38
CA TRP A 162 2.64 4.39 30.14
C TRP A 162 1.70 4.11 28.98
N LEU A 163 1.86 2.96 28.34
CA LEU A 163 0.95 2.50 27.29
C LEU A 163 -0.13 1.64 27.96
N THR A 164 -1.39 2.06 27.85
CA THR A 164 -2.50 1.29 28.42
C THR A 164 -2.64 -0.07 27.72
N PRO A 165 -3.14 -1.11 28.40
CA PRO A 165 -3.56 -2.32 27.71
C PRO A 165 -4.65 -1.98 26.69
N PRO A 166 -4.68 -2.66 25.53
CA PRO A 166 -5.74 -2.43 24.55
C PRO A 166 -7.07 -2.99 25.00
N GLU A 167 -8.12 -2.22 24.73
CA GLU A 167 -9.50 -2.66 24.92
C GLU A 167 -9.87 -3.76 23.91
N PRO A 168 -10.77 -4.69 24.25
CA PRO A 168 -11.24 -5.69 23.29
C PRO A 168 -12.01 -5.08 22.12
N ILE A 169 -11.70 -5.52 20.90
CA ILE A 169 -12.46 -5.18 19.69
C ILE A 169 -12.77 -6.41 18.85
N ALA A 170 -13.90 -6.39 18.15
CA ALA A 170 -14.28 -7.43 17.20
C ALA A 170 -13.70 -7.19 15.80
N ALA A 171 -13.50 -5.93 15.42
CA ALA A 171 -13.05 -5.57 14.08
C ALA A 171 -12.37 -4.20 14.01
N LEU A 172 -11.52 -3.98 13.01
CA LEU A 172 -10.89 -2.69 12.71
C LEU A 172 -10.65 -2.54 11.19
N PRO A 173 -11.08 -1.45 10.54
CA PRO A 173 -10.71 -1.17 9.16
C PRO A 173 -9.19 -1.07 9.00
N MET A 174 -8.62 -1.72 7.98
CA MET A 174 -7.17 -1.77 7.76
C MET A 174 -6.65 -0.51 7.05
N ARG A 175 -6.83 0.64 7.68
CA ARG A 175 -6.48 1.96 7.13
C ARG A 175 -5.38 2.66 7.92
N TYR A 176 -4.62 3.55 7.27
CA TYR A 176 -3.47 4.22 7.88
C TYR A 176 -3.84 5.22 8.97
N GLU A 177 -5.10 5.64 9.06
CA GLU A 177 -5.65 6.41 10.17
C GLU A 177 -5.46 5.67 11.50
N TYR A 178 -5.33 4.34 11.50
CA TYR A 178 -5.11 3.54 12.71
C TYR A 178 -3.66 3.10 12.90
N ALA A 179 -2.76 3.49 11.99
CA ALA A 179 -1.33 3.19 12.07
C ALA A 179 -0.56 4.34 12.75
N TRP A 180 0.73 4.14 13.01
CA TRP A 180 1.60 5.19 13.54
C TRP A 180 1.60 6.42 12.62
N GLY A 181 1.38 7.60 13.19
CA GLY A 181 1.30 8.84 12.45
C GLY A 181 0.53 9.93 13.18
N GLY A 182 0.06 10.93 12.44
CA GLY A 182 -0.77 12.03 12.94
C GLY A 182 -0.05 13.38 12.88
N GLN A 183 -0.66 14.38 13.51
CA GLN A 183 -0.19 15.77 13.49
C GLN A 183 -0.35 16.45 14.85
N CYS A 184 0.59 17.34 15.16
CA CYS A 184 0.56 18.28 16.27
C CYS A 184 0.18 19.65 15.73
N ARG A 185 -1.08 20.07 15.92
CA ARG A 185 -1.59 21.34 15.41
C ARG A 185 -2.28 22.12 16.53
N ILE A 186 -1.95 23.41 16.64
CA ILE A 186 -2.62 24.35 17.56
C ILE A 186 -2.99 25.60 16.77
N ASP A 187 -4.29 25.79 16.54
CA ASP A 187 -4.82 26.97 15.84
C ASP A 187 -4.79 28.22 16.74
N ALA A 188 -4.88 29.41 16.13
CA ALA A 188 -4.81 30.68 16.86
C ALA A 188 -5.92 30.86 17.92
N GLN A 189 -7.09 30.26 17.68
CA GLN A 189 -8.25 30.31 18.59
C GLN A 189 -8.12 29.34 19.78
N ASP A 190 -7.17 28.40 19.74
CA ASP A 190 -7.03 27.39 20.79
C ASP A 190 -6.46 28.02 22.09
N PRO A 191 -7.05 27.76 23.28
CA PRO A 191 -6.49 28.20 24.56
C PRO A 191 -5.03 27.77 24.82
N ALA A 192 -4.56 26.72 24.17
CA ALA A 192 -3.17 26.25 24.19
C ALA A 192 -2.21 27.13 23.39
N ALA A 193 -2.68 27.95 22.44
CA ALA A 193 -1.85 28.84 21.62
C ALA A 193 -0.95 29.76 22.46
N LYS A 194 -1.47 30.27 23.59
CA LYS A 194 -0.72 31.11 24.54
C LYS A 194 0.45 30.38 25.22
N ARG A 195 0.40 29.05 25.27
CA ARG A 195 1.41 28.18 25.91
C ARG A 195 2.43 27.63 24.90
N VAL A 196 2.24 27.85 23.60
CA VAL A 196 3.18 27.41 22.56
C VAL A 196 4.49 28.20 22.65
N PRO A 197 5.64 27.54 22.83
CA PRO A 197 6.95 28.18 22.85
C PRO A 197 7.21 28.94 21.55
N LYS A 198 7.84 30.11 21.60
CA LYS A 198 8.16 30.92 20.41
C LYS A 198 8.92 30.11 19.34
N ALA A 199 9.88 29.28 19.76
CA ALA A 199 10.68 28.45 18.86
C ALA A 199 9.91 27.33 18.14
N SER A 200 8.68 27.03 18.56
CA SER A 200 7.81 26.02 17.93
C SER A 200 6.68 26.66 17.12
N ARG A 201 6.58 27.99 17.09
CA ARG A 201 5.58 28.68 16.28
C ARG A 201 6.03 28.71 14.83
N LEU A 202 5.06 28.70 13.91
CA LEU A 202 5.34 28.89 12.50
C LEU A 202 5.93 30.29 12.30
N ASP A 203 7.05 30.38 11.58
CA ASP A 203 7.60 31.66 11.13
C ASP A 203 6.80 32.23 9.93
N ASP A 204 7.10 33.46 9.53
CA ASP A 204 6.36 34.15 8.46
C ASP A 204 6.40 33.38 7.13
N LYS A 205 7.52 32.69 6.83
CA LYS A 205 7.67 31.90 5.60
C LYS A 205 6.82 30.64 5.67
N GLN A 206 6.82 29.95 6.81
CA GLN A 206 6.01 28.76 7.05
C GLN A 206 4.51 29.09 7.04
N GLN A 207 4.12 30.23 7.60
CA GLN A 207 2.73 30.71 7.55
C GLN A 207 2.29 30.99 6.11
N ALA A 208 3.12 31.71 5.34
CA ALA A 208 2.82 32.03 3.93
C ALA A 208 2.75 30.78 3.04
N ALA A 209 3.49 29.72 3.36
CA ALA A 209 3.51 28.47 2.61
C ALA A 209 2.55 27.39 3.14
N HIS A 210 1.81 27.66 4.23
CA HIS A 210 0.94 26.68 4.86
C HIS A 210 -0.23 26.30 3.93
N PRO A 211 -0.60 25.02 3.78
CA PRO A 211 -1.69 24.63 2.87
C PRO A 211 -3.04 25.24 3.25
N ASP A 212 -3.30 25.40 4.55
CA ASP A 212 -4.57 25.97 5.06
C ASP A 212 -4.45 27.49 5.27
N GLN A 213 -4.43 28.26 4.18
CA GLN A 213 -4.30 29.73 4.23
C GLN A 213 -5.49 30.42 4.94
N ASP A 214 -6.68 29.82 4.89
CA ASP A 214 -7.89 30.39 5.52
C ASP A 214 -7.85 30.32 7.06
N ASN A 215 -7.07 29.40 7.62
CA ASN A 215 -6.91 29.23 9.07
C ASN A 215 -5.51 28.70 9.37
N VAL A 216 -4.51 29.58 9.26
CA VAL A 216 -3.12 29.23 9.53
C VAL A 216 -2.92 28.97 11.02
N PRO A 217 -2.38 27.80 11.42
CA PRO A 217 -2.16 27.48 12.82
C PRO A 217 -0.98 28.27 13.41
N VAL A 218 -0.97 28.43 14.74
CA VAL A 218 0.15 29.06 15.46
C VAL A 218 1.39 28.16 15.45
N ALA A 219 1.17 26.85 15.55
CA ALA A 219 2.22 25.83 15.45
C ALA A 219 1.63 24.57 14.82
N HIS A 220 2.38 23.98 13.89
CA HIS A 220 1.98 22.77 13.20
C HIS A 220 3.18 21.92 12.80
N THR A 221 3.16 20.65 13.23
CA THR A 221 4.07 19.61 12.74
C THR A 221 3.26 18.37 12.41
N ALA A 222 3.49 17.76 11.25
CA ALA A 222 2.87 16.49 10.88
C ALA A 222 3.92 15.37 10.81
N CYS A 223 3.52 14.14 11.15
CA CYS A 223 4.34 12.97 10.87
C CYS A 223 4.41 12.77 9.36
N GLU A 224 5.53 13.14 8.75
CA GLU A 224 5.65 13.16 7.27
C GLU A 224 5.43 11.80 6.60
N ASN A 225 5.64 10.70 7.34
CA ASN A 225 5.42 9.34 6.85
C ASN A 225 3.95 8.92 6.86
N ASN A 226 3.10 9.55 7.68
CA ASN A 226 1.67 9.27 7.77
C ASN A 226 0.98 10.40 8.57
N PRO A 227 0.60 11.53 7.95
CA PRO A 227 0.05 12.69 8.66
C PRO A 227 -1.36 12.45 9.23
N ILE A 228 -2.07 11.40 8.77
CA ILE A 228 -3.45 11.08 9.16
C ILE A 228 -3.55 10.00 10.26
N GLY A 229 -2.42 9.44 10.68
CA GLY A 229 -2.37 8.35 11.67
C GLY A 229 -2.57 8.77 13.12
N LEU A 230 -2.19 7.89 14.04
CA LEU A 230 -2.30 8.07 15.49
C LEU A 230 -0.95 8.00 16.20
N GLY A 231 -0.86 8.65 17.36
CA GLY A 231 0.26 8.51 18.29
C GLY A 231 1.40 9.51 18.14
N PHE A 232 1.54 10.18 17.00
CA PHE A 232 2.55 11.23 16.83
C PHE A 232 2.26 12.41 17.75
N ALA A 233 3.22 12.73 18.62
CA ALA A 233 3.14 13.85 19.53
C ALA A 233 4.53 14.40 19.80
N GLU A 234 4.73 15.70 19.65
CA GLU A 234 5.97 16.37 20.00
C GLU A 234 5.91 16.95 21.41
N ARG A 235 7.08 17.16 22.02
CA ARG A 235 7.19 17.67 23.39
C ARG A 235 6.46 19.00 23.59
N TRP A 236 6.67 19.95 22.67
CA TRP A 236 6.04 21.27 22.75
C TRP A 236 4.51 21.16 22.72
N PHE A 237 3.97 20.25 21.92
CA PHE A 237 2.53 20.04 21.78
C PHE A 237 1.94 19.49 23.07
N LEU A 238 2.59 18.48 23.67
CA LEU A 238 2.15 17.90 24.95
C LEU A 238 2.20 18.92 26.10
N ASP A 239 3.24 19.75 26.14
CA ASP A 239 3.40 20.77 27.18
C ASP A 239 2.41 21.93 26.99
N ALA A 240 2.19 22.38 25.76
CA ALA A 240 1.23 23.44 25.43
C ALA A 240 -0.21 22.99 25.70
N THR A 241 -0.62 21.81 25.23
CA THR A 241 -2.00 21.31 25.39
C THR A 241 -2.29 20.81 26.81
N LYS A 242 -1.27 20.31 27.53
CA LYS A 242 -1.41 19.57 28.81
C LYS A 242 -2.26 18.29 28.69
N LEU A 243 -2.23 17.65 27.51
CA LEU A 243 -2.92 16.37 27.31
C LEU A 243 -2.49 15.33 28.35
N GLN A 244 -3.49 14.62 28.88
CA GLN A 244 -3.27 13.49 29.81
C GLN A 244 -3.22 12.15 29.08
N ARG A 245 -3.74 12.09 27.85
CA ARG A 245 -3.71 10.90 27.00
C ARG A 245 -3.50 11.28 25.54
N VAL A 246 -2.78 10.44 24.81
CA VAL A 246 -2.65 10.46 23.35
C VAL A 246 -3.08 9.09 22.84
N ALA A 247 -3.98 9.04 21.86
CA ALA A 247 -4.37 7.78 21.24
C ALA A 247 -3.14 7.11 20.61
N ALA A 248 -2.95 5.82 20.88
CA ALA A 248 -1.85 5.06 20.30
C ALA A 248 -2.34 4.28 19.07
N PRO A 249 -1.44 3.93 18.13
CA PRO A 249 -1.82 3.13 16.97
C PRO A 249 -2.42 1.79 17.34
N GLN A 250 -3.39 1.41 16.51
CA GLN A 250 -4.08 0.14 16.60
C GLN A 250 -3.56 -0.89 15.59
N ILE A 251 -2.86 -0.46 14.53
CA ILE A 251 -2.18 -1.31 13.55
C ILE A 251 -0.66 -1.19 13.75
N GLU A 252 0.01 -2.32 13.97
CA GLU A 252 1.46 -2.41 14.12
C GLU A 252 2.05 -3.61 13.38
N ALA A 253 3.33 -3.51 13.01
CA ALA A 253 4.07 -4.63 12.44
C ALA A 253 4.22 -5.76 13.47
N SER A 254 4.09 -7.02 13.03
CA SER A 254 4.16 -8.14 13.97
C SER A 254 5.54 -8.37 14.59
N SER A 255 6.60 -7.94 13.93
CA SER A 255 7.99 -8.08 14.37
C SER A 255 8.43 -7.02 15.38
N GLU A 256 7.79 -5.85 15.36
CA GLU A 256 8.23 -4.66 16.10
C GLU A 256 7.05 -3.95 16.77
N PRO A 257 6.55 -4.46 17.92
CA PRO A 257 5.44 -3.86 18.62
C PRO A 257 5.77 -2.45 19.14
N ILE A 258 4.75 -1.60 19.20
CA ILE A 258 4.89 -0.26 19.76
C ILE A 258 5.11 -0.32 21.27
N SER A 259 6.09 0.44 21.77
CA SER A 259 6.42 0.50 23.19
C SER A 259 6.39 1.94 23.70
N ILE A 260 6.27 2.09 25.02
CA ILE A 260 6.33 3.40 25.66
C ILE A 260 7.72 4.04 25.51
N GLN A 261 8.78 3.24 25.49
CA GLN A 261 10.16 3.72 25.31
C GLN A 261 10.35 4.31 23.92
N ALA A 262 9.87 3.62 22.88
CA ALA A 262 9.91 4.15 21.52
C ALA A 262 9.10 5.45 21.43
N TRP A 263 7.89 5.48 21.97
CA TRP A 263 7.09 6.71 21.94
C TRP A 263 7.76 7.89 22.64
N LEU A 264 8.37 7.68 23.80
CA LEU A 264 9.09 8.74 24.50
C LEU A 264 10.35 9.20 23.76
N ALA A 265 11.05 8.30 23.08
CA ALA A 265 12.13 8.65 22.19
C ALA A 265 11.63 9.56 21.05
N ALA A 266 10.49 9.21 20.43
CA ALA A 266 9.86 10.02 19.39
C ALA A 266 9.39 11.41 19.87
N VAL A 267 8.78 11.49 21.06
CA VAL A 267 8.39 12.77 21.69
C VAL A 267 9.59 13.70 21.87
N ASN A 268 10.79 13.16 22.05
CA ASN A 268 12.03 13.90 22.21
C ASN A 268 12.82 14.06 20.88
N GLY A 269 12.17 13.85 19.74
CA GLY A 269 12.74 14.12 18.41
C GLY A 269 13.57 12.97 17.80
N GLN A 270 13.56 11.78 18.39
CA GLN A 270 14.19 10.60 17.78
C GLN A 270 13.23 9.92 16.80
N ALA A 271 13.74 9.07 15.90
CA ALA A 271 12.93 8.27 14.98
C ALA A 271 13.14 6.76 15.23
N PRO A 272 12.48 6.16 16.24
CA PRO A 272 12.64 4.74 16.53
C PRO A 272 12.14 3.87 15.38
N PRO A 273 12.85 2.78 15.02
CA PRO A 273 12.46 1.89 13.93
C PRO A 273 11.04 1.32 14.07
N SER A 274 10.60 1.01 15.29
CA SER A 274 9.26 0.44 15.54
C SER A 274 8.10 1.41 15.32
N LEU A 275 8.38 2.71 15.12
CA LEU A 275 7.38 3.75 14.91
C LEU A 275 7.33 4.17 13.44
N HIS A 276 6.81 3.26 12.62
CA HIS A 276 6.52 3.47 11.21
C HIS A 276 5.06 3.08 10.91
N PRO A 277 4.41 3.72 9.93
CA PRO A 277 3.07 3.34 9.52
C PRO A 277 3.08 1.93 8.92
N ALA A 278 2.38 0.99 9.57
CA ALA A 278 2.14 -0.34 9.04
C ALA A 278 0.73 -0.39 8.43
N GLY A 279 0.60 -0.95 7.22
CA GLY A 279 -0.67 -1.02 6.52
C GLY A 279 -0.61 -1.85 5.25
N VAL A 280 -1.77 -1.97 4.60
CA VAL A 280 -1.99 -2.81 3.41
C VAL A 280 -2.71 -2.04 2.28
N GLY A 281 -3.10 -0.80 2.54
CA GLY A 281 -3.65 0.12 1.55
C GLY A 281 -2.57 1.00 0.90
N ILE A 282 -3.03 2.05 0.23
CA ILE A 282 -2.18 2.96 -0.53
C ILE A 282 -1.51 4.01 0.37
N VAL A 283 -0.20 4.16 0.21
CA VAL A 283 0.61 5.23 0.80
C VAL A 283 0.45 6.50 -0.05
N GLY A 284 0.02 7.61 0.56
CA GLY A 284 -0.24 8.85 -0.16
C GLY A 284 0.99 9.41 -0.88
N LYS A 285 0.79 9.96 -2.09
CA LYS A 285 1.86 10.59 -2.91
C LYS A 285 2.60 11.71 -2.17
N ALA A 286 1.89 12.44 -1.31
CA ALA A 286 2.45 13.53 -0.50
C ALA A 286 3.19 13.05 0.77
N TRP A 287 3.25 11.75 1.04
CA TRP A 287 3.97 11.23 2.21
C TRP A 287 5.46 11.12 1.89
N LYS A 288 6.30 11.30 2.90
CA LYS A 288 7.77 11.36 2.75
C LYS A 288 8.34 10.19 1.94
N SER A 289 7.89 8.97 2.23
CA SER A 289 8.34 7.75 1.53
C SER A 289 8.14 7.76 0.01
N ARG A 290 7.18 8.55 -0.50
CA ARG A 290 6.99 8.76 -1.94
C ARG A 290 7.52 10.11 -2.39
N ARG A 291 7.36 11.19 -1.62
CA ARG A 291 7.89 12.51 -1.97
C ARG A 291 9.40 12.49 -2.22
N GLU A 292 10.17 11.73 -1.44
CA GLU A 292 11.62 11.58 -1.63
C GLU A 292 11.99 10.92 -2.98
N LEU A 293 11.05 10.24 -3.64
CA LEU A 293 11.22 9.61 -4.95
C LEU A 293 10.78 10.52 -6.12
N ALA A 294 10.11 11.64 -5.82
CA ALA A 294 9.64 12.57 -6.85
C ALA A 294 10.79 13.41 -7.45
N GLY A 295 11.99 13.35 -6.87
CA GLY A 295 13.12 14.17 -7.27
C GLY A 295 13.05 15.60 -6.72
N THR A 296 14.03 16.41 -7.11
CA THR A 296 14.23 17.77 -6.59
C THR A 296 13.62 18.81 -7.52
N TYR A 297 12.62 19.55 -7.04
CA TYR A 297 11.95 20.65 -7.75
C TYR A 297 12.37 22.01 -7.17
N ASP A 298 13.61 22.43 -7.47
CA ASP A 298 14.18 23.71 -7.02
C ASP A 298 14.21 24.76 -8.15
N ASP A 299 14.79 25.93 -7.86
CA ASP A 299 14.90 27.03 -8.83
C ASP A 299 15.73 26.64 -10.07
N GLN A 300 16.69 25.72 -9.93
CA GLN A 300 17.46 25.22 -11.05
C GLN A 300 16.60 24.35 -11.96
N TRP A 301 15.85 23.40 -11.39
CA TRP A 301 14.86 22.63 -12.15
C TRP A 301 13.86 23.56 -12.86
N LEU A 302 13.37 24.59 -12.18
CA LEU A 302 12.43 25.55 -12.77
C LEU A 302 13.03 26.30 -13.96
N ALA A 303 14.30 26.71 -13.87
CA ALA A 303 14.99 27.46 -14.92
C ALA A 303 15.41 26.59 -16.12
N GLU A 304 15.83 25.35 -15.89
CA GLU A 304 16.55 24.54 -16.89
C GLU A 304 15.75 23.33 -17.40
N ARG A 305 14.79 22.83 -16.62
CA ARG A 305 14.15 21.52 -16.85
C ARG A 305 12.64 21.59 -17.03
N HIS A 306 11.96 22.56 -16.43
CA HIS A 306 10.50 22.69 -16.52
C HIS A 306 10.04 22.71 -18.01
N PRO A 307 9.03 21.92 -18.41
CA PRO A 307 8.10 21.14 -17.59
C PRO A 307 8.47 19.65 -17.41
N GLY A 308 9.70 19.24 -17.73
CA GLY A 308 10.17 17.86 -17.61
C GLY A 308 10.36 17.39 -16.16
N LEU A 309 10.53 16.08 -15.96
CA LEU A 309 10.86 15.49 -14.66
C LEU A 309 12.27 15.91 -14.20
N PRO A 310 12.52 16.01 -12.88
CA PRO A 310 13.87 16.11 -12.33
C PRO A 310 14.75 14.91 -12.72
N ASP A 311 16.07 15.12 -12.81
CA ASP A 311 17.02 14.07 -13.19
C ASP A 311 17.12 12.96 -12.12
N ASP A 312 16.86 13.29 -10.86
CA ASP A 312 16.84 12.38 -9.71
C ASP A 312 15.46 11.73 -9.46
N PHE A 313 14.48 11.94 -10.34
CA PHE A 313 13.16 11.30 -10.25
C PHE A 313 13.28 9.76 -10.32
N GLN A 314 12.63 9.06 -9.40
CA GLN A 314 12.60 7.60 -9.37
C GLN A 314 11.19 7.09 -9.64
N PHE A 315 11.03 6.25 -10.68
CA PHE A 315 9.72 5.68 -11.04
C PHE A 315 9.03 4.87 -9.94
N ARG A 316 9.76 4.44 -8.91
CA ARG A 316 9.16 3.87 -7.68
C ARG A 316 8.18 4.82 -7.00
N TYR A 317 8.24 6.13 -7.28
CA TYR A 317 7.23 7.12 -6.91
C TYR A 317 5.80 6.65 -7.26
N TRP A 318 5.64 5.95 -8.38
CA TRP A 318 4.33 5.48 -8.86
C TRP A 318 3.85 4.19 -8.20
N ASN A 319 4.70 3.46 -7.46
CA ASN A 319 4.24 2.35 -6.62
C ASN A 319 3.57 2.90 -5.37
N GLY A 320 2.27 2.65 -5.23
CA GLY A 320 1.43 3.18 -4.16
C GLY A 320 1.33 2.26 -2.94
N ALA A 321 1.64 0.97 -3.06
CA ALA A 321 1.59 0.06 -1.91
C ALA A 321 2.73 0.37 -0.92
N HIS A 322 2.56 0.02 0.36
CA HIS A 322 3.67 0.02 1.32
C HIS A 322 4.85 -0.82 0.76
N PRO A 323 6.14 -0.49 0.99
CA PRO A 323 7.26 -1.25 0.42
C PRO A 323 7.23 -2.75 0.73
N GLN A 324 6.76 -3.14 1.91
CA GLN A 324 6.56 -4.55 2.30
C GLN A 324 5.32 -5.23 1.67
N MET A 325 4.55 -4.50 0.87
CA MET A 325 3.38 -4.92 0.09
C MET A 325 3.64 -4.73 -1.42
N GLN A 326 4.90 -4.59 -1.82
CA GLN A 326 5.33 -4.56 -3.22
C GLN A 326 6.08 -5.85 -3.54
N VAL A 327 5.80 -6.44 -4.70
CA VAL A 327 6.43 -7.69 -5.17
C VAL A 327 6.90 -7.52 -6.62
N PRO A 328 7.79 -8.38 -7.14
CA PRO A 328 7.99 -8.47 -8.58
C PRO A 328 6.66 -8.67 -9.32
N HIS A 329 6.57 -8.25 -10.58
CA HIS A 329 5.34 -8.39 -11.36
C HIS A 329 4.79 -9.81 -11.28
N LEU A 330 3.51 -9.90 -10.90
CA LEU A 330 2.80 -11.16 -10.77
C LEU A 330 2.47 -11.72 -12.15
N LYS A 331 2.25 -13.02 -12.25
CA LYS A 331 1.86 -13.71 -13.49
C LYS A 331 0.35 -13.73 -13.69
N GLY A 332 -0.43 -13.47 -12.64
CA GLY A 332 -1.88 -13.54 -12.67
C GLY A 332 -2.41 -14.96 -12.46
N ASP A 333 -1.58 -15.89 -11.99
CA ASP A 333 -1.94 -17.28 -11.66
C ASP A 333 -1.67 -17.64 -10.18
N GLU A 334 -1.27 -16.66 -9.38
CA GLU A 334 -0.96 -16.81 -7.97
C GLU A 334 -2.21 -17.11 -7.12
N THR A 335 -1.97 -17.67 -5.93
CA THR A 335 -3.01 -17.76 -4.89
C THR A 335 -2.77 -16.74 -3.80
N ILE A 336 -3.78 -15.91 -3.55
CA ILE A 336 -3.83 -14.94 -2.46
C ILE A 336 -4.52 -15.60 -1.27
N VAL A 337 -3.96 -15.43 -0.08
CA VAL A 337 -4.50 -15.96 1.17
C VAL A 337 -4.65 -14.81 2.15
N LEU A 338 -5.90 -14.51 2.49
CA LEU A 338 -6.24 -13.51 3.48
C LEU A 338 -6.56 -14.21 4.80
N THR A 339 -5.94 -13.75 5.89
CA THR A 339 -6.18 -14.24 7.24
C THR A 339 -6.83 -13.14 8.06
N ASN A 340 -8.01 -13.43 8.61
CA ASN A 340 -8.79 -12.52 9.46
C ASN A 340 -9.12 -11.18 8.79
N LEU A 341 -9.27 -11.16 7.47
CA LEU A 341 -9.65 -9.95 6.69
C LEU A 341 -11.06 -10.04 6.09
N VAL A 342 -11.80 -11.08 6.46
CA VAL A 342 -13.23 -11.23 6.19
C VAL A 342 -13.91 -11.80 7.44
N PRO A 343 -15.21 -11.51 7.67
CA PRO A 343 -15.98 -12.09 8.77
C PRO A 343 -15.96 -13.63 8.76
N VAL A 344 -16.11 -14.23 9.93
CA VAL A 344 -16.37 -15.68 10.02
C VAL A 344 -17.67 -16.02 9.26
N GLY A 345 -17.64 -17.09 8.47
CA GLY A 345 -18.79 -17.54 7.68
C GLY A 345 -18.93 -16.87 6.31
N THR A 346 -18.01 -15.98 5.90
CA THR A 346 -17.96 -15.49 4.51
C THR A 346 -17.86 -16.68 3.54
N PRO A 347 -18.70 -16.73 2.47
CA PRO A 347 -18.64 -17.80 1.48
C PRO A 347 -17.24 -18.00 0.90
N GLY A 348 -16.79 -19.25 0.80
CA GLY A 348 -15.44 -19.60 0.34
C GLY A 348 -14.32 -19.46 1.38
N SER A 349 -14.61 -18.93 2.57
CA SER A 349 -13.67 -18.91 3.68
C SER A 349 -13.69 -20.20 4.50
N THR A 350 -12.58 -20.51 5.15
CA THR A 350 -12.44 -21.64 6.08
C THR A 350 -11.96 -21.16 7.45
N VAL A 351 -12.14 -22.01 8.47
CA VAL A 351 -11.65 -21.74 9.82
C VAL A 351 -10.33 -22.49 10.02
N GLY A 352 -9.23 -21.76 10.23
CA GLY A 352 -7.91 -22.32 10.49
C GLY A 352 -7.69 -22.76 11.94
N GLU A 353 -6.50 -23.29 12.23
CA GLU A 353 -6.14 -23.97 13.49
C GLU A 353 -6.36 -23.19 14.79
N ARG A 354 -6.48 -21.85 14.73
CA ARG A 354 -6.72 -20.98 15.90
C ARG A 354 -8.08 -20.28 15.88
N GLY A 355 -8.99 -20.74 15.04
CA GLY A 355 -10.26 -20.06 14.79
C GLY A 355 -10.14 -18.82 13.91
N ASN A 356 -9.01 -18.67 13.21
CA ASN A 356 -8.81 -17.59 12.24
C ASN A 356 -9.67 -17.86 11.00
N THR A 357 -10.27 -16.82 10.44
CA THR A 357 -10.93 -16.91 9.13
C THR A 357 -9.88 -16.85 8.03
N ILE A 358 -9.89 -17.80 7.09
CA ILE A 358 -8.96 -17.90 5.98
C ILE A 358 -9.74 -17.83 4.67
N LEU A 359 -9.49 -16.82 3.84
CA LEU A 359 -10.02 -16.74 2.49
C LEU A 359 -8.90 -16.97 1.48
N ARG A 360 -9.10 -17.92 0.55
CA ARG A 360 -8.15 -18.22 -0.51
C ARG A 360 -8.74 -17.80 -1.85
N ILE A 361 -7.99 -17.02 -2.61
CA ILE A 361 -8.41 -16.50 -3.92
C ILE A 361 -7.34 -16.93 -4.92
N ALA A 362 -7.69 -17.84 -5.82
CA ALA A 362 -6.82 -18.21 -6.94
C ALA A 362 -7.04 -17.21 -8.09
N LEU A 363 -5.98 -16.58 -8.56
CA LEU A 363 -6.02 -15.78 -9.76
C LEU A 363 -6.21 -16.68 -10.99
N PRO A 364 -6.88 -16.18 -12.04
CA PRO A 364 -7.44 -17.05 -13.08
C PRO A 364 -6.40 -17.57 -14.09
N GLY A 365 -5.16 -17.06 -14.06
CA GLY A 365 -4.12 -17.35 -15.05
C GLY A 365 -4.41 -16.76 -16.43
N HIS A 366 -5.28 -15.76 -16.49
CA HIS A 366 -5.65 -15.06 -17.71
C HIS A 366 -4.55 -14.07 -18.11
N LEU A 367 -4.18 -14.01 -19.39
CA LEU A 367 -3.06 -13.19 -19.86
C LEU A 367 -3.49 -12.18 -20.92
N PRO A 368 -3.39 -10.88 -20.61
CA PRO A 368 -3.37 -9.82 -21.61
C PRO A 368 -2.04 -9.84 -22.38
N MET A 369 -2.10 -9.60 -23.68
CA MET A 369 -0.97 -9.66 -24.61
C MET A 369 -0.94 -8.42 -25.50
N GLY A 370 0.24 -7.91 -25.80
CA GLY A 370 0.44 -6.77 -26.69
C GLY A 370 1.12 -7.18 -28.00
N TRP A 371 0.54 -6.77 -29.13
CA TRP A 371 1.18 -6.86 -30.44
C TRP A 371 1.57 -5.48 -30.92
N VAL A 372 2.86 -5.29 -31.21
CA VAL A 372 3.45 -4.03 -31.65
C VAL A 372 3.75 -4.14 -33.14
N TYR A 373 3.05 -3.36 -33.94
CA TYR A 373 3.29 -3.25 -35.37
C TYR A 373 4.28 -2.12 -35.61
N THR A 374 5.39 -2.46 -36.25
CA THR A 374 6.41 -1.51 -36.72
C THR A 374 6.44 -1.52 -38.25
N ASP A 375 7.18 -0.61 -38.84
CA ASP A 375 7.45 -0.59 -40.29
C ASP A 375 8.15 -1.87 -40.79
N GLN A 376 8.92 -2.52 -39.93
CA GLN A 376 9.77 -3.67 -40.31
C GLN A 376 9.23 -5.03 -39.84
N SER A 377 8.44 -5.06 -38.75
CA SER A 377 8.13 -6.31 -38.06
C SER A 377 6.92 -6.21 -37.12
N LEU A 378 6.35 -7.37 -36.82
CA LEU A 378 5.43 -7.58 -35.72
C LEU A 378 6.22 -8.05 -34.49
N LYS A 379 6.09 -7.37 -33.35
CA LYS A 379 6.75 -7.72 -32.09
C LYS A 379 5.73 -7.98 -31.00
N PHE A 380 6.09 -8.85 -30.05
CA PHE A 380 5.32 -9.05 -28.83
C PHE A 380 5.77 -8.08 -27.74
N ALA A 381 4.82 -7.53 -26.98
CA ALA A 381 5.05 -6.75 -25.78
C ALA A 381 4.22 -7.33 -24.63
N PRO A 382 4.86 -7.78 -23.53
CA PRO A 382 4.11 -8.25 -22.37
C PRO A 382 3.41 -7.08 -21.70
N LEU A 383 2.17 -7.29 -21.26
CA LEU A 383 1.59 -6.45 -20.22
C LEU A 383 1.96 -7.07 -18.87
N LEU A 384 2.61 -6.30 -18.01
CA LEU A 384 3.02 -6.74 -16.68
C LEU A 384 1.92 -6.43 -15.66
N LEU A 385 1.55 -7.39 -14.81
CA LEU A 385 0.63 -7.15 -13.70
C LEU A 385 1.36 -6.36 -12.62
N ASP A 386 1.05 -5.07 -12.52
CA ASP A 386 1.72 -4.16 -11.60
C ASP A 386 0.82 -3.57 -10.51
N THR A 387 -0.48 -3.88 -10.53
CA THR A 387 -1.38 -3.58 -9.41
C THR A 387 -2.37 -4.73 -9.24
N LEU A 388 -2.30 -5.39 -8.09
CA LEU A 388 -3.30 -6.33 -7.58
C LEU A 388 -4.05 -5.63 -6.44
N SER A 389 -5.33 -5.36 -6.63
CA SER A 389 -6.21 -4.81 -5.60
C SER A 389 -7.27 -5.81 -5.21
N VAL A 390 -7.36 -6.14 -3.92
CA VAL A 390 -8.40 -7.01 -3.35
C VAL A 390 -9.27 -6.17 -2.42
N ASP A 391 -10.49 -5.90 -2.85
CA ASP A 391 -11.49 -5.20 -2.08
C ASP A 391 -12.45 -6.20 -1.44
N VAL A 392 -12.32 -6.34 -0.13
CA VAL A 392 -13.19 -7.16 0.75
C VAL A 392 -13.88 -6.25 1.78
N SER A 393 -13.98 -4.94 1.50
CA SER A 393 -14.69 -4.00 2.39
C SER A 393 -16.18 -4.29 2.47
N ASP A 394 -16.78 -4.76 1.36
CA ASP A 394 -18.03 -5.51 1.35
C ASP A 394 -17.71 -7.02 1.24
N ALA A 395 -17.77 -7.71 2.37
CA ALA A 395 -17.47 -9.14 2.42
C ALA A 395 -18.53 -10.02 1.72
N ALA A 396 -19.71 -9.48 1.39
CA ALA A 396 -20.72 -10.21 0.63
C ALA A 396 -20.42 -10.18 -0.87
N ASN A 397 -19.78 -9.12 -1.36
CA ASN A 397 -19.43 -8.94 -2.77
C ASN A 397 -17.95 -8.53 -2.93
N PRO A 398 -16.98 -9.41 -2.62
CA PRO A 398 -15.58 -9.07 -2.79
C PRO A 398 -15.22 -8.86 -4.26
N VAL A 399 -14.39 -7.86 -4.53
CA VAL A 399 -13.94 -7.51 -5.87
C VAL A 399 -12.43 -7.56 -5.95
N VAL A 400 -11.89 -8.19 -6.99
CA VAL A 400 -10.47 -8.17 -7.31
C VAL A 400 -10.26 -7.40 -8.59
N THR A 401 -9.34 -6.44 -8.57
CA THR A 401 -8.91 -5.69 -9.76
C THR A 401 -7.46 -6.02 -10.07
N LEU A 402 -7.17 -6.28 -11.35
CA LEU A 402 -5.83 -6.46 -11.89
C LEU A 402 -5.54 -5.35 -12.91
N ALA A 403 -4.51 -4.55 -12.67
CA ALA A 403 -4.02 -3.58 -13.64
C ALA A 403 -2.74 -4.09 -14.32
N TRP A 404 -2.79 -4.13 -15.65
CA TRP A 404 -1.74 -4.64 -16.51
C TRP A 404 -1.16 -3.51 -17.34
N ARG A 405 0.17 -3.41 -17.40
CA ARG A 405 0.85 -2.29 -18.08
C ARG A 405 1.93 -2.77 -19.04
N ALA A 406 1.91 -2.24 -20.26
CA ALA A 406 3.02 -2.33 -21.20
C ALA A 406 3.67 -0.95 -21.38
N THR A 407 4.97 -0.93 -21.59
CA THR A 407 5.77 0.27 -21.79
C THR A 407 6.62 0.11 -23.03
N LEU A 408 6.55 1.08 -23.93
CA LEU A 408 7.18 1.04 -25.26
C LEU A 408 7.97 2.32 -25.49
N MET A 409 9.29 2.21 -25.55
CA MET A 409 10.15 3.34 -25.92
C MET A 409 9.82 3.81 -27.34
N LYS A 410 9.80 5.12 -27.61
CA LYS A 410 9.56 5.63 -28.98
C LYS A 410 10.59 5.15 -30.00
N SER A 411 11.79 4.76 -29.54
CA SER A 411 12.81 4.13 -30.39
C SER A 411 12.33 2.86 -31.08
N VAL A 412 11.28 2.20 -30.56
CA VAL A 412 10.64 1.03 -31.19
C VAL A 412 9.88 1.41 -32.48
N ARG A 413 9.60 2.70 -32.72
CA ARG A 413 8.84 3.21 -33.87
C ARG A 413 7.50 2.47 -34.07
N ALA A 414 6.81 2.22 -32.96
CA ALA A 414 5.52 1.55 -32.96
C ALA A 414 4.48 2.40 -33.71
N GLN A 415 3.99 1.87 -34.83
CA GLN A 415 2.91 2.48 -35.59
C GLN A 415 1.57 2.18 -34.92
N ARG A 416 1.36 0.92 -34.52
CA ARG A 416 0.12 0.45 -33.88
C ARG A 416 0.41 -0.54 -32.75
N PHE A 417 -0.37 -0.47 -31.69
CA PHE A 417 -0.41 -1.46 -30.62
C PHE A 417 -1.80 -2.10 -30.54
N GLU A 418 -1.85 -3.43 -30.62
CA GLU A 418 -3.07 -4.19 -30.39
C GLU A 418 -3.02 -4.89 -29.04
N ALA A 419 -3.92 -4.54 -28.13
CA ALA A 419 -4.14 -5.31 -26.91
C ALA A 419 -5.06 -6.50 -27.22
N ARG A 420 -4.62 -7.70 -26.85
CA ARG A 420 -5.36 -8.97 -27.00
C ARG A 420 -5.41 -9.71 -25.67
N PHE A 421 -6.31 -10.68 -25.60
CA PHE A 421 -6.57 -11.42 -24.39
C PHE A 421 -6.68 -12.92 -24.68
N VAL A 422 -6.04 -13.73 -23.86
CA VAL A 422 -6.17 -15.19 -23.90
C VAL A 422 -6.55 -15.68 -22.51
N ASP A 423 -7.65 -16.43 -22.44
CA ASP A 423 -8.04 -17.11 -21.22
C ASP A 423 -7.11 -18.31 -20.94
N ARG A 424 -7.12 -18.80 -19.70
CA ARG A 424 -6.21 -19.88 -19.29
C ARG A 424 -6.45 -21.15 -20.11
N ALA A 425 -7.70 -21.50 -20.37
CA ALA A 425 -8.05 -22.65 -21.18
C ALA A 425 -7.51 -22.51 -22.62
N GLY A 426 -7.55 -21.31 -23.20
CA GLY A 426 -6.94 -20.99 -24.49
C GLY A 426 -5.43 -21.18 -24.47
N LEU A 427 -4.76 -20.71 -23.43
CA LEU A 427 -3.31 -20.92 -23.23
C LEU A 427 -2.96 -22.40 -23.13
N GLU A 428 -3.70 -23.18 -22.34
CA GLU A 428 -3.49 -24.62 -22.18
C GLU A 428 -3.70 -25.36 -23.51
N ARG A 429 -4.71 -24.98 -24.31
CA ARG A 429 -4.92 -25.51 -25.67
C ARG A 429 -3.74 -25.19 -26.59
N LEU A 430 -3.27 -23.94 -26.60
CA LEU A 430 -2.13 -23.51 -27.42
C LEU A 430 -0.85 -24.27 -27.04
N ALA A 431 -0.58 -24.41 -25.75
CA ALA A 431 0.56 -25.16 -25.24
C ALA A 431 0.49 -26.63 -25.68
N ALA A 432 -0.66 -27.29 -25.53
CA ALA A 432 -0.86 -28.68 -25.96
C ALA A 432 -0.63 -28.88 -27.47
N THR A 433 -1.09 -27.94 -28.31
CA THR A 433 -0.84 -27.99 -29.76
C THR A 433 0.63 -27.75 -30.12
N SER A 434 1.36 -26.93 -29.36
CA SER A 434 2.78 -26.68 -29.62
C SER A 434 3.69 -27.86 -29.26
N SER A 435 3.35 -28.62 -28.21
CA SER A 435 4.05 -29.86 -27.85
C SER A 435 3.79 -31.03 -28.80
N GLY A 436 2.69 -30.99 -29.57
CA GLY A 436 2.37 -32.00 -30.59
C GLY A 436 3.10 -31.80 -31.92
N ASN A 437 3.69 -30.62 -32.16
CA ASN A 437 4.43 -30.29 -33.39
C ASN A 437 5.96 -30.38 -33.22
N ALA A 438 6.44 -31.02 -32.15
CA ALA A 438 7.85 -31.42 -32.08
C ALA A 438 8.08 -32.54 -33.12
N VAL A 439 8.45 -32.13 -34.33
CA VAL A 439 8.91 -33.02 -35.40
C VAL A 439 10.06 -33.87 -34.84
N ASP A 440 9.90 -35.17 -34.90
CA ASP A 440 10.95 -36.15 -34.63
C ASP A 440 12.16 -35.84 -35.53
N PRO A 441 13.38 -35.57 -34.99
CA PRO A 441 14.55 -35.32 -35.82
C PRO A 441 14.98 -36.51 -36.69
N ALA A 442 14.27 -37.65 -36.64
CA ALA A 442 14.66 -38.88 -37.32
C ALA A 442 14.22 -39.02 -38.79
N GLU A 443 13.37 -38.14 -39.34
CA GLU A 443 12.92 -38.26 -40.75
C GLU A 443 13.41 -37.12 -41.66
N VAL A 444 14.73 -36.89 -41.71
CA VAL A 444 15.38 -36.28 -42.89
C VAL A 444 16.65 -37.05 -43.23
N ARG A 445 16.49 -38.32 -43.61
CA ARG A 445 17.45 -39.03 -44.46
C ARG A 445 16.67 -39.99 -45.37
N HIS A 446 16.49 -39.56 -46.62
CA HIS A 446 16.44 -40.34 -47.87
C HIS A 446 15.46 -39.68 -48.86
N GLY A 447 15.99 -39.28 -50.01
CA GLY A 447 15.27 -38.69 -51.14
C GLY A 447 16.13 -37.70 -51.89
#